data_AF-A0A0N0U314-F1
#
_entry.id   AF-A0A0N0U314-F1
#
_cell.length_a   1.000
_cell.length_b   1.000
_cell.length_c   1.000
_cell.angle_alpha   90.00
_cell.angle_beta   90.00
_cell.angle_gamma   90.00
#
_symmetry.space_group_name_H-M   'P 1'
#
loop_
_entity.id
_entity.type
_entity.pdbx_description
1 polymer ?
#
loop_
_entity_poly.entity_id
_entity_poly.type
_entity_poly.pdbx_seq_one_letter_code
_entity_poly.pdbx_strand_id
1 'polypeptide(L)'
;MLDPLMEFSEIASDQVVKSKRMAYWLDRGDFKMTLRYMNLLKGAPKSIARDWMNETRILLETQQAVDTLLAYAGAIGLVFLGAGDSKVSQND
;
A
#
# COMPACT_ATOMS: atom_id res chain seq x y z
N MET A 1 38.06 9.34 -2.06
CA MET A 1 37.65 7.98 -2.48
C MET A 1 37.59 7.16 -1.21
N LEU A 2 36.40 6.67 -0.83
CA LEU A 2 36.27 5.76 0.31
C LEU A 2 36.79 4.37 -0.10
N ASP A 3 37.36 3.62 0.85
CA ASP A 3 37.80 2.23 0.64
C ASP A 3 36.60 1.33 0.28
N PRO A 4 36.70 0.46 -0.76
CA PRO A 4 35.66 -0.50 -1.12
C PRO A 4 35.12 -1.36 0.04
N LEU A 5 35.96 -1.69 1.03
CA LEU A 5 35.52 -2.44 2.21
C LEU A 5 34.60 -1.61 3.12
N MET A 6 34.88 -0.31 3.23
CA MET A 6 34.05 0.63 3.97
C MET A 6 32.68 0.78 3.28
N GLU A 7 32.68 0.91 1.95
CA GLU A 7 31.46 0.98 1.14
C GLU A 7 30.58 -0.27 1.30
N PHE A 8 31.17 -1.47 1.27
CA PHE A 8 30.43 -2.72 1.50
C PHE A 8 29.82 -2.77 2.91
N SER A 9 30.61 -2.41 3.93
CA SER A 9 30.14 -2.42 5.33
C SER A 9 28.97 -1.46 5.56
N GLU A 10 29.03 -0.27 4.93
CA GLU A 10 27.98 0.73 5.03
C GLU A 10 26.71 0.27 4.32
N ILE A 11 26.84 -0.30 3.12
CA ILE A 11 25.71 -0.91 2.40
C ILE A 11 25.07 -2.02 3.25
N ALA A 12 25.86 -2.91 3.84
CA ALA A 12 25.35 -3.99 4.68
C ALA A 12 24.57 -3.44 5.89
N SER A 13 25.11 -2.41 6.55
CA SER A 13 24.45 -1.77 7.70
C SER A 13 23.09 -1.14 7.32
N ASP A 14 23.03 -0.46 6.17
CA ASP A 14 21.81 0.16 5.65
C ASP A 14 20.74 -0.88 5.28
N GLN A 15 21.14 -2.02 4.67
CA GLN A 15 20.21 -3.12 4.40
C GLN A 15 19.60 -3.68 5.70
N VAL A 16 20.41 -3.88 6.75
CA VAL A 16 19.91 -4.38 8.04
C VAL A 16 18.88 -3.44 8.65
N VAL A 17 19.11 -2.13 8.60
CA VAL A 17 18.15 -1.14 9.09
C VAL A 17 16.84 -1.20 8.31
N LYS A 18 16.90 -1.31 6.98
CA LYS A 18 15.71 -1.44 6.12
C LYS A 18 14.92 -2.69 6.43
N SER A 19 15.58 -3.85 6.53
CA SER A 19 14.93 -5.12 6.86
C SER A 19 14.23 -5.08 8.22
N LYS A 20 14.85 -4.48 9.25
CA LYS A 20 14.20 -4.32 10.56
C LYS A 20 12.95 -3.44 10.49
N ARG A 21 13.01 -2.34 9.74
CA ARG A 21 11.84 -1.46 9.54
C ARG A 21 10.73 -2.14 8.76
N MET A 22 11.07 -2.92 7.74
CA MET A 22 10.09 -3.71 6.99
C MET A 22 9.35 -4.68 7.91
N ALA A 23 10.08 -5.48 8.70
CA ALA A 23 9.47 -6.43 9.63
C ALA A 23 8.52 -5.71 10.62
N TYR A 24 8.97 -4.58 11.19
CA TYR A 24 8.16 -3.77 12.09
C TYR A 24 6.80 -3.35 11.47
N TRP A 25 6.78 -2.89 10.22
CA TRP A 25 5.55 -2.49 9.55
C TRP A 25 4.71 -3.68 9.09
N LEU A 26 5.38 -4.76 8.65
CA LEU A 26 4.73 -5.98 8.22
C LEU A 26 3.96 -6.65 9.36
N ASP A 27 4.55 -6.71 10.55
CA ASP A 27 3.91 -7.24 11.77
C ASP A 27 2.64 -6.46 12.16
N ARG A 28 2.50 -5.22 11.66
CA ARG A 28 1.34 -4.35 11.88
C ARG A 28 0.34 -4.37 10.72
N GLY A 29 0.64 -5.12 9.66
CA GLY A 29 -0.18 -5.15 8.44
C GLY A 29 -0.08 -3.88 7.58
N ASP A 30 0.89 -2.99 7.83
CA ASP A 30 1.09 -1.81 6.98
C ASP A 30 1.93 -2.18 5.75
N PHE A 31 1.22 -2.73 4.75
CA PHE A 31 1.83 -3.16 3.50
C PHE A 31 2.38 -2.00 2.67
N LYS A 32 1.81 -0.79 2.77
CA LYS A 32 2.31 0.39 2.05
C LYS A 32 3.69 0.79 2.56
N MET A 33 3.86 0.90 3.88
CA MET A 33 5.15 1.24 4.49
C MET A 33 6.16 0.10 4.33
N THR A 34 5.72 -1.15 4.44
CA THR A 34 6.58 -2.32 4.18
C THR A 34 7.14 -2.30 2.75
N LEU A 35 6.27 -2.11 1.76
CA LEU A 35 6.63 -2.03 0.34
C LEU A 35 7.59 -0.85 0.06
N ARG A 36 7.40 0.28 0.74
CA ARG A 36 8.31 1.43 0.64
C ARG A 36 9.73 1.07 1.06
N TYR A 37 9.91 0.40 2.20
CA TYR A 37 11.25 -0.01 2.66
C TYR A 37 11.85 -1.13 1.82
N MET A 38 11.03 -2.08 1.33
CA MET A 38 11.52 -3.12 0.41
C MET A 38 12.03 -2.56 -0.91
N ASN A 39 11.42 -1.50 -1.44
CA ASN A 39 11.91 -0.83 -2.64
C ASN A 39 13.31 -0.21 -2.46
N LEU A 40 13.70 0.11 -1.22
CA LEU A 40 15.02 0.66 -0.89
C LEU A 40 16.10 -0.41 -0.74
N LEU A 41 15.75 -1.69 -0.74
CA LEU A 41 16.74 -2.76 -0.71
C LEU A 41 17.64 -2.69 -1.96
N LYS A 42 18.84 -3.26 -1.86
CA LYS A 42 19.78 -3.36 -3.00
C LYS A 42 20.26 -4.80 -3.14
N GLY A 43 20.71 -5.17 -4.35
CA GLY A 43 21.30 -6.48 -4.62
C GLY A 43 20.36 -7.67 -4.40
N ALA A 44 20.91 -8.77 -3.90
CA ALA A 44 20.20 -10.04 -3.73
C ALA A 44 18.94 -9.94 -2.83
N PRO A 45 18.94 -9.23 -1.69
CA PRO A 45 17.72 -9.03 -0.88
C PRO A 45 16.54 -8.44 -1.68
N LYS A 46 16.80 -7.46 -2.55
CA LYS A 46 15.76 -6.86 -3.40
C LYS A 46 15.25 -7.84 -4.45
N SER A 47 16.13 -8.69 -4.97
CA SER A 47 15.74 -9.71 -5.96
C SER A 47 14.81 -10.73 -5.34
N ILE A 48 15.11 -11.21 -4.14
CA ILE A 48 14.29 -12.19 -3.41
C ILE A 48 12.94 -11.57 -3.02
N ALA A 49 12.93 -10.31 -2.59
CA ALA A 49 11.69 -9.63 -2.22
C ALA A 49 10.78 -9.26 -3.41
N ARG A 50 11.25 -9.39 -4.65
CA ARG A 50 10.57 -8.82 -5.84
C ARG A 50 9.19 -9.41 -6.07
N ASP A 51 9.03 -10.71 -5.92
CA ASP A 51 7.75 -11.37 -6.19
C ASP A 51 6.71 -10.97 -5.15
N TRP A 52 7.08 -11.00 -3.86
CA TRP A 52 6.22 -10.51 -2.78
C TRP A 52 5.85 -9.03 -2.95
N MET A 53 6.79 -8.18 -3.38
CA MET A 53 6.51 -6.76 -3.67
C MET A 53 5.48 -6.59 -4.79
N ASN A 54 5.53 -7.44 -5.81
CA ASN A 54 4.57 -7.41 -6.92
C ASN A 54 3.18 -7.86 -6.47
N GLU A 55 3.08 -8.97 -5.74
CA GLU A 55 1.81 -9.44 -5.19
C GLU A 55 1.18 -8.41 -4.23
N THR A 56 2.01 -7.81 -3.38
CA THR A 56 1.56 -6.76 -2.45
C THR A 56 1.04 -5.54 -3.20
N ARG A 57 1.67 -5.16 -4.32
CA ARG A 57 1.17 -4.07 -5.17
C ARG A 57 -0.21 -4.42 -5.75
N ILE A 58 -0.37 -5.62 -6.30
CA ILE A 58 -1.66 -6.10 -6.85
C ILE A 58 -2.75 -6.09 -5.76
N LEU A 59 -2.43 -6.53 -4.54
CA LEU A 59 -3.35 -6.48 -3.41
C LEU A 59 -3.82 -5.04 -3.11
N LEU A 60 -2.89 -4.10 -3.03
CA LEU A 60 -3.19 -2.69 -2.73
C LEU A 60 -4.01 -2.02 -3.85
N GLU A 61 -3.71 -2.33 -5.11
CA GLU A 61 -4.48 -1.87 -6.27
C GLU A 61 -5.90 -2.45 -6.27
N THR A 62 -6.04 -3.72 -5.91
CA THR A 62 -7.34 -4.39 -5.76
C THR A 62 -8.18 -3.72 -4.66
N GLN A 63 -7.59 -3.45 -3.50
CA GLN A 63 -8.27 -2.74 -2.42
C GLN A 63 -8.73 -1.36 -2.88
N GLN A 64 -7.87 -0.60 -3.57
CA GLN A 64 -8.22 0.70 -4.11
C GLN A 64 -9.38 0.62 -5.12
N ALA A 65 -9.39 -0.39 -5.99
CA ALA A 65 -10.48 -0.61 -6.94
C ALA A 65 -11.80 -0.93 -6.23
N VAL A 66 -11.77 -1.80 -5.21
CA VAL A 66 -12.94 -2.13 -4.38
C VAL A 66 -13.48 -0.90 -3.67
N ASP A 67 -12.62 -0.12 -3.02
CA ASP A 67 -13.02 1.10 -2.31
C ASP A 67 -13.69 2.09 -3.27
N THR A 68 -13.18 2.20 -4.50
CA THR A 68 -13.76 3.04 -5.55
C THR A 68 -15.15 2.56 -5.96
N LEU A 69 -15.33 1.25 -6.17
CA LEU A 69 -16.62 0.66 -6.51
C LEU A 69 -17.66 0.84 -5.40
N LEU A 70 -17.25 0.67 -4.13
CA LEU A 70 -18.12 0.88 -2.97
C LEU A 70 -18.54 2.34 -2.83
N ALA A 71 -17.60 3.28 -2.98
CA ALA A 71 -17.91 4.71 -2.96
C ALA A 71 -18.90 5.09 -4.08
N TYR A 72 -18.70 4.55 -5.29
CA TYR A 72 -19.59 4.76 -6.43
C TYR A 72 -21.00 4.19 -6.16
N ALA A 73 -21.10 2.94 -5.70
CA ALA A 73 -22.38 2.32 -5.38
C ALA A 73 -23.13 3.06 -4.26
N GLY A 74 -22.41 3.51 -3.22
CA GLY A 74 -22.98 4.31 -2.14
C GLY A 74 -23.52 5.66 -2.63
N ALA A 75 -22.77 6.36 -3.49
CA ALA A 75 -23.23 7.62 -4.08
C ALA A 75 -24.49 7.43 -4.93
N ILE A 76 -24.56 6.37 -5.75
CA ILE A 76 -25.75 6.06 -6.55
C ILE A 76 -26.95 5.73 -5.64
N GLY A 77 -26.74 4.90 -4.62
CA GLY A 77 -27.80 4.54 -3.69
C GLY A 77 -28.43 5.77 -3.02
N LEU A 78 -27.60 6.73 -2.60
CA LEU A 78 -28.07 8.00 -2.05
C LEU A 78 -28.85 8.84 -3.06
N VAL A 79 -28.41 8.88 -4.33
CA VAL A 79 -29.15 9.60 -5.38
C VAL A 79 -30.54 8.99 -5.60
N PHE A 80 -30.63 7.66 -5.66
CA PHE A 80 -31.89 6.98 -5.93
C PHE A 80 -32.85 7.04 -4.73
N LEU A 81 -32.34 6.81 -3.51
CA LEU A 81 -33.14 6.87 -2.29
C LEU A 81 -33.51 8.31 -1.90
N GLY A 82 -32.57 9.26 -2.01
CA GLY A 82 -32.82 10.67 -1.73
C GLY A 82 -33.77 11.35 -2.72
N ALA A 83 -33.83 10.88 -3.97
CA ALA A 83 -34.81 11.35 -4.95
C ALA A 83 -36.25 10.88 -4.65
N GLY A 84 -36.42 9.77 -3.92
CA GLY A 84 -37.73 9.21 -3.57
C GLY A 84 -38.51 10.03 -2.54
N ASP A 85 -37.82 10.64 -1.58
CA ASP A 85 -38.45 11.40 -0.48
C ASP A 85 -38.99 12.78 -0.90
N SER A 86 -38.61 13.28 -2.08
CA SER A 86 -39.02 14.61 -2.56
C SER A 86 -40.47 14.69 -3.05
N LYS A 87 -41.17 13.56 -3.17
CA LYS A 87 -42.51 13.49 -3.81
C LYS A 87 -43.69 13.38 -2.83
N VAL A 88 -43.44 13.20 -1.53
CA VAL A 88 -44.51 12.92 -0.54
C VAL A 88 -45.05 14.18 0.17
N SER A 89 -44.44 15.35 0.02
CA SER A 89 -44.83 16.58 0.76
C SER A 89 -45.48 17.69 -0.10
N GLN A 90 -46.04 17.36 -1.25
CA GLN A 90 -46.84 18.30 -2.07
C GLN A 90 -48.25 17.75 -2.27
N ASN A 91 -49.04 17.70 -1.20
CA ASN A 91 -50.50 17.57 -1.23
C ASN A 91 -51.01 17.94 0.17
N ASP A 92 -51.07 19.24 0.45
CA ASP A 92 -51.89 19.88 1.49
C ASP A 92 -52.31 21.27 0.98
#